data_AF-A0A4R9B5Z1-F1
#
_entry.id   AF-A0A4R9B5Z1-F1
#
_cell.length_a   1.000
_cell.length_b   1.000
_cell.length_c   1.000
_cell.angle_alpha   90.00
_cell.angle_beta   90.00
_cell.angle_gamma   90.00
#
_symmetry.space_group_name_H-M   'P 1'
#
loop_
_entity.id
_entity.type
_entity.pdbx_description
1 polymer ?
#
loop_
_entity_poly.entity_id
_entity_poly.type
_entity_poly.pdbx_seq_one_letter_code
_entity_poly.pdbx_strand_id
1 'polypeptide(L)'
;MTIIAAADGSALGNPGPAGWAWYVDDSCWGAGGWKHATNNQGELQAVLELFRATAHLDDELLVICDSQYVINSVTKWMRGWKAKGWRKADGKPVMNLDQLIEIDAVLVGRRYRFEWVKGHANHPLNEGADARARAVSEAYQRNLAVPAGPGWVRPGDSRPAPRTITAPAAPRAARPQPVTAQPLLFSFSDDT
;
A
#
# COMPACT_ATOMS: atom_id res chain seq x y z
N MET A 1 11.12 13.21 14.17
CA MET A 1 9.81 13.86 13.98
C MET A 1 8.73 12.87 14.45
N THR A 2 7.48 13.32 14.57
CA THR A 2 6.33 12.43 14.70
C THR A 2 5.52 12.52 13.42
N ILE A 3 5.27 11.37 12.79
CA ILE A 3 4.34 11.21 11.68
C ILE A 3 2.94 11.01 12.28
N ILE A 4 1.96 11.76 11.81
CA ILE A 4 0.56 11.58 12.19
C ILE A 4 -0.17 11.03 10.98
N ALA A 5 -0.79 9.87 11.13
CA ALA A 5 -1.55 9.23 10.07
C ALA A 5 -2.81 8.58 10.65
N ALA A 6 -3.89 8.56 9.89
CA ALA A 6 -5.05 7.74 10.20
C ALA A 6 -5.01 6.42 9.42
N ALA A 7 -5.63 5.39 9.97
CA ALA A 7 -5.79 4.09 9.33
C ALA A 7 -7.21 3.58 9.58
N ASP A 8 -7.90 3.19 8.51
CA ASP A 8 -9.29 2.77 8.56
C ASP A 8 -9.61 1.65 7.54
N GLY A 9 -10.67 0.90 7.83
CA GLY A 9 -11.19 -0.18 7.00
C GLY A 9 -12.69 -0.03 6.74
N SER A 10 -13.13 -0.48 5.57
CA SER A 10 -14.53 -0.46 5.17
C SER A 10 -14.93 -1.81 4.59
N ALA A 11 -16.16 -2.26 4.86
CA ALA A 11 -16.75 -3.42 4.21
C ALA A 11 -18.22 -3.17 3.84
N LEU A 12 -18.58 -3.44 2.58
CA LEU A 12 -19.94 -3.36 2.06
C LEU A 12 -20.66 -4.70 2.27
N GLY A 13 -21.23 -4.85 3.48
CA GLY A 13 -21.59 -6.16 4.02
C GLY A 13 -20.40 -6.78 4.74
N ASN A 14 -20.63 -7.51 5.84
CA ASN A 14 -19.56 -7.99 6.72
C ASN A 14 -19.73 -9.49 7.03
N PRO A 15 -19.11 -10.39 6.24
CA PRO A 15 -18.13 -10.13 5.18
C PRO A 15 -18.73 -9.68 3.83
N GLY A 16 -17.94 -8.98 3.02
CA GLY A 16 -18.33 -8.42 1.72
C GLY A 16 -17.16 -7.76 0.99
N PRO A 17 -17.38 -7.06 -0.14
CA PRO A 17 -16.36 -6.20 -0.75
C PRO A 17 -15.80 -5.22 0.27
N ALA A 18 -14.49 -5.22 0.42
CA ALA A 18 -13.82 -4.54 1.51
C ALA A 18 -12.58 -3.79 1.04
N GLY A 19 -12.25 -2.74 1.77
CA GLY A 19 -11.16 -1.83 1.51
C GLY A 19 -10.46 -1.44 2.80
N TRP A 20 -9.22 -1.02 2.65
CA TRP A 20 -8.39 -0.47 3.70
C TRP A 20 -7.70 0.78 3.16
N ALA A 21 -7.42 1.74 4.03
CA ALA A 21 -6.61 2.89 3.68
C ALA A 21 -5.86 3.44 4.89
N TRP A 22 -4.65 3.92 4.65
CA TRP A 22 -3.97 4.83 5.56
C TRP A 22 -3.80 6.20 4.90
N TYR A 23 -3.82 7.25 5.71
CA TYR A 23 -3.91 8.62 5.24
C TYR A 23 -3.09 9.57 6.12
N VAL A 24 -2.18 10.32 5.48
CA VAL A 24 -1.48 11.46 6.09
C VAL A 24 -2.06 12.76 5.54
N ASP A 25 -2.09 12.88 4.22
CA ASP A 25 -2.71 13.98 3.48
C ASP A 25 -3.02 13.52 2.03
N ASP A 26 -3.61 14.40 1.21
CA ASP A 26 -4.00 14.08 -0.17
C ASP A 26 -2.83 13.70 -1.09
N SER A 27 -1.61 14.07 -0.73
CA SER A 27 -0.37 13.73 -1.46
C SER A 27 0.33 12.48 -0.91
N CYS A 28 -0.01 12.04 0.30
CA CYS A 28 0.60 10.91 0.99
C CYS A 28 -0.47 10.00 1.63
N TRP A 29 -0.90 9.00 0.86
CA TRP A 29 -1.86 7.99 1.30
C TRP A 29 -1.71 6.70 0.49
N GLY A 30 -2.19 5.60 1.06
CA GLY A 30 -2.21 4.29 0.41
C GLY A 30 -3.50 3.55 0.72
N ALA A 31 -4.01 2.79 -0.26
CA ALA A 31 -5.22 2.01 -0.12
C ALA A 31 -5.19 0.73 -0.94
N GLY A 32 -6.08 -0.21 -0.60
CA GLY A 32 -6.25 -1.48 -1.28
C GLY A 32 -7.43 -2.25 -0.69
N GLY A 33 -7.66 -3.48 -1.14
CA GLY A 33 -8.81 -4.23 -0.63
C GLY A 33 -9.00 -5.61 -1.23
N TRP A 34 -10.21 -6.16 -1.06
CA TRP A 34 -10.59 -7.49 -1.52
C TRP A 34 -12.05 -7.53 -1.98
N LYS A 35 -12.37 -8.49 -2.84
CA LYS A 35 -13.77 -8.81 -3.21
C LYS A 35 -14.59 -9.33 -2.03
N HIS A 36 -13.94 -9.95 -1.04
CA HIS A 36 -14.62 -10.56 0.10
C HIS A 36 -13.69 -10.58 1.33
N ALA A 37 -13.94 -9.69 2.28
CA ALA A 37 -13.30 -9.66 3.59
C ALA A 37 -14.24 -8.99 4.62
N THR A 38 -13.82 -8.95 5.87
CA THR A 38 -14.52 -8.28 6.97
C THR A 38 -13.98 -6.86 7.20
N ASN A 39 -14.75 -6.03 7.93
CA ASN A 39 -14.29 -4.70 8.32
C ASN A 39 -12.98 -4.77 9.13
N ASN A 40 -12.94 -5.66 10.12
CA ASN A 40 -11.78 -5.86 10.99
C ASN A 40 -10.51 -6.25 10.20
N GLN A 41 -10.65 -7.02 9.12
CA GLN A 41 -9.52 -7.34 8.24
C GLN A 41 -9.03 -6.10 7.49
N GLY A 42 -9.93 -5.23 7.02
CA GLY A 42 -9.59 -3.94 6.42
C GLY A 42 -8.86 -3.02 7.41
N GLU A 43 -9.39 -2.86 8.62
CA GLU A 43 -8.79 -2.00 9.64
C GLU A 43 -7.38 -2.47 10.06
N LEU A 44 -7.19 -3.79 10.25
CA LEU A 44 -5.87 -4.36 10.55
C LEU A 44 -4.89 -4.16 9.39
N GLN A 45 -5.35 -4.32 8.15
CA GLN A 45 -4.49 -4.14 6.98
C GLN A 45 -4.07 -2.69 6.80
N ALA A 46 -4.96 -1.73 7.04
CA ALA A 46 -4.62 -0.32 6.97
C ALA A 46 -3.43 0.01 7.88
N VAL A 47 -3.45 -0.50 9.11
CA VAL A 47 -2.32 -0.36 10.05
C VAL A 47 -1.08 -1.08 9.54
N LEU A 48 -1.19 -2.34 9.12
CA LEU A 48 -0.06 -3.12 8.59
C LEU A 48 0.64 -2.39 7.43
N GLU A 49 -0.12 -1.90 6.47
CA GLU A 49 0.41 -1.23 5.28
C GLU A 49 0.99 0.15 5.59
N LEU A 50 0.46 0.86 6.58
CA LEU A 50 1.07 2.10 7.07
C LEU A 50 2.46 1.85 7.67
N PHE A 51 2.60 0.80 8.50
CA PHE A 51 3.91 0.43 9.07
C PHE A 51 4.89 -0.02 7.98
N ARG A 52 4.42 -0.76 6.96
CA ARG A 52 5.24 -1.13 5.80
C ARG A 52 5.69 0.08 5.00
N ALA A 53 4.77 1.00 4.69
CA ALA A 53 5.04 2.20 3.91
C ALA A 53 6.09 3.10 4.60
N THR A 54 6.12 3.11 5.94
CA THR A 54 7.02 3.93 6.75
C THR A 54 8.24 3.18 7.29
N ALA A 55 8.45 1.92 6.92
CA ALA A 55 9.47 1.05 7.52
C ALA A 55 10.91 1.58 7.39
N HIS A 56 11.17 2.38 6.35
CA HIS A 56 12.48 3.00 6.06
C HIS A 56 12.76 4.29 6.85
N LEU A 57 11.84 4.71 7.73
CA LEU A 57 11.93 5.94 8.50
C LEU A 57 12.14 5.63 9.99
N ASP A 58 12.94 6.44 10.68
CA ASP A 58 13.12 6.31 12.13
C ASP A 58 12.15 7.17 12.95
N ASP A 59 11.19 7.83 12.30
CA ASP A 59 10.23 8.72 12.95
C ASP A 59 9.22 7.95 13.85
N GLU A 60 8.74 8.60 14.91
CA GLU A 60 7.64 8.03 15.70
C GLU A 60 6.34 8.11 14.91
N LEU A 61 5.52 7.06 14.95
CA LEU A 61 4.21 7.02 14.30
C LEU A 61 3.07 7.20 15.32
N LEU A 62 2.31 8.29 15.20
CA LEU A 62 1.00 8.44 15.81
C LEU A 62 -0.06 7.92 14.83
N VAL A 63 -0.66 6.78 15.17
CA VAL A 63 -1.74 6.16 14.37
C VAL A 63 -3.10 6.52 14.97
N ILE A 64 -3.93 7.21 14.20
CA ILE A 64 -5.31 7.52 14.52
C ILE A 64 -6.21 6.42 13.95
N CYS A 65 -7.03 5.82 14.82
CA CYS A 65 -8.01 4.82 14.43
C CYS A 65 -9.28 5.00 15.24
N ASP A 66 -10.43 4.67 14.66
CA ASP A 66 -11.69 4.52 15.41
C ASP A 66 -11.96 3.06 15.85
N SER A 67 -11.23 2.10 15.27
CA SER A 67 -11.29 0.70 15.66
C SER A 67 -10.64 0.42 17.02
N GLN A 68 -11.50 0.23 18.03
CA GLN A 68 -11.06 -0.32 19.31
C GLN A 68 -10.51 -1.75 19.16
N TYR A 69 -10.99 -2.52 18.17
CA TYR A 69 -10.50 -3.88 17.95
C TYR A 69 -9.02 -3.86 17.55
N VAL A 70 -8.63 -3.01 16.59
CA VAL A 70 -7.23 -2.86 16.17
C VAL A 70 -6.37 -2.34 17.32
N ILE A 71 -6.79 -1.23 17.95
CA ILE A 71 -6.01 -0.62 19.04
C ILE A 71 -5.79 -1.62 20.16
N ASN A 72 -6.83 -2.31 20.62
CA ASN A 72 -6.70 -3.27 21.72
C ASN A 72 -5.92 -4.53 21.31
N SER A 73 -6.06 -4.99 20.06
CA SER A 73 -5.27 -6.12 19.54
C SER A 73 -3.78 -5.81 19.66
N VAL A 74 -3.35 -4.65 19.17
CA VAL A 74 -1.94 -4.26 19.17
C VAL A 74 -1.43 -3.89 20.55
N THR A 75 -2.19 -3.09 21.32
CA THR A 75 -1.67 -2.47 22.55
C THR A 75 -1.96 -3.25 23.83
N LYS A 76 -2.98 -4.13 23.85
CA LYS A 76 -3.41 -4.84 25.06
C LYS A 76 -3.32 -6.36 24.95
N TRP A 77 -3.75 -6.93 23.84
CA TRP A 77 -4.02 -8.37 23.77
C TRP A 77 -2.88 -9.19 23.16
N MET A 78 -2.20 -8.67 22.13
CA MET A 78 -1.18 -9.38 21.37
C MET A 78 -0.07 -9.98 22.25
N ARG A 79 0.42 -9.23 23.24
CA ARG A 79 1.42 -9.76 24.19
C ARG A 79 0.93 -11.01 24.92
N GLY A 80 -0.32 -11.00 25.38
CA GLY A 80 -0.93 -12.13 26.07
C GLY A 80 -1.20 -13.31 25.13
N TRP A 81 -1.62 -13.05 23.90
CA TRP A 81 -1.82 -14.08 22.88
C TRP A 81 -0.50 -14.76 22.50
N LYS A 82 0.57 -14.00 22.27
CA LYS A 82 1.91 -14.54 21.98
C LYS A 82 2.39 -15.49 23.08
N ALA A 83 2.25 -15.09 24.34
CA ALA A 83 2.61 -15.93 25.50
C ALA A 83 1.79 -17.24 25.58
N LYS A 84 0.62 -17.30 24.95
CA LYS A 84 -0.28 -18.46 24.92
C LYS A 84 -0.29 -19.18 23.57
N GLY A 85 0.74 -18.98 22.73
CA GLY A 85 0.81 -19.61 21.41
C GLY A 85 -0.32 -19.17 20.47
N TRP A 86 -0.67 -17.88 20.51
CA TRP A 86 -1.72 -17.25 19.72
C TRP A 86 -3.13 -17.81 19.96
N ARG A 87 -3.45 -18.05 21.23
CA ARG A 87 -4.76 -18.50 21.68
C ARG A 87 -5.39 -17.50 22.66
N LYS A 88 -6.72 -17.41 22.60
CA LYS A 88 -7.53 -16.66 23.57
C LYS A 88 -7.59 -17.41 24.90
N ALA A 89 -8.11 -16.73 25.93
CA ALA A 89 -8.26 -17.32 27.28
C ALA A 89 -9.21 -18.52 27.31
N ASP A 90 -10.17 -18.59 26.39
CA ASP A 90 -11.10 -19.72 26.20
C ASP A 90 -10.49 -20.87 25.36
N GLY A 91 -9.20 -20.82 25.04
CA GLY A 91 -8.48 -21.82 24.24
C GLY A 91 -8.72 -21.74 22.74
N LYS A 92 -9.67 -20.92 22.29
CA LYS A 92 -9.97 -20.76 20.86
C LYS A 92 -8.84 -19.99 20.15
N PRO A 93 -8.65 -20.23 18.84
CA PRO A 93 -7.74 -19.43 18.03
C PRO A 93 -8.08 -17.93 18.08
N VAL A 94 -7.05 -17.09 17.98
CA VAL A 94 -7.23 -15.66 17.78
C VAL A 94 -7.74 -15.43 16.35
N MET A 95 -8.74 -14.57 16.21
CA MET A 95 -9.25 -14.18 14.88
C MET A 95 -8.25 -13.28 14.17
N ASN A 96 -8.18 -13.37 12.83
CA ASN A 96 -7.25 -12.59 12.00
C ASN A 96 -5.77 -12.82 12.36
N LEU A 97 -5.45 -14.04 12.79
CA LEU A 97 -4.11 -14.40 13.29
C LEU A 97 -3.00 -14.07 12.28
N ASP A 98 -3.20 -14.37 11.01
CA ASP A 98 -2.18 -14.16 9.97
C ASP A 98 -1.78 -12.68 9.89
N GLN A 99 -2.76 -11.77 9.84
CA GLN A 99 -2.50 -10.31 9.85
C GLN A 99 -1.86 -9.86 11.16
N LEU A 100 -2.26 -10.42 12.31
CA LEU A 100 -1.68 -10.06 13.61
C LEU A 100 -0.23 -10.50 13.74
N ILE A 101 0.16 -11.63 13.15
CA ILE A 101 1.55 -12.08 13.08
C ILE A 101 2.37 -11.12 12.20
N GLU A 102 1.83 -10.70 11.06
CA GLU A 102 2.50 -9.73 10.19
C GLU A 102 2.64 -8.36 10.86
N ILE A 103 1.60 -7.90 11.58
CA ILE A 103 1.65 -6.67 12.37
C ILE A 103 2.72 -6.79 13.45
N ASP A 104 2.74 -7.88 14.23
CA ASP A 104 3.76 -8.10 15.25
C ASP A 104 5.19 -8.00 14.69
N ALA A 105 5.41 -8.54 13.48
CA ALA A 105 6.71 -8.48 12.82
C ALA A 105 7.12 -7.05 12.42
N VAL A 106 6.21 -6.26 11.84
CA VAL A 106 6.54 -4.89 11.38
C VAL A 106 6.66 -3.88 12.52
N LEU A 107 6.13 -4.18 13.71
CA LEU A 107 6.22 -3.33 14.89
C LEU A 107 7.59 -3.41 15.59
N VAL A 108 8.38 -4.47 15.34
CA VAL A 108 9.67 -4.66 16.01
C VAL A 108 10.61 -3.49 15.75
N GLY A 109 11.08 -2.86 16.83
CA GLY A 109 12.01 -1.72 16.76
C GLY A 109 11.38 -0.38 16.37
N ARG A 110 10.06 -0.33 16.14
CA ARG A 110 9.34 0.91 15.79
C ARG A 110 8.93 1.68 17.04
N ARG A 111 8.95 3.01 16.96
CA ARG A 111 8.31 3.89 17.96
C ARG A 111 6.92 4.27 17.46
N TYR A 112 5.89 3.94 18.22
CA TYR A 112 4.51 4.20 17.82
C TYR A 112 3.59 4.39 19.02
N ARG A 113 2.48 5.10 18.78
CA ARG A 113 1.35 5.20 19.71
C ARG A 113 0.05 5.26 18.92
N PHE A 114 -1.03 4.82 19.54
CA PHE A 114 -2.38 4.90 18.99
C PHE A 114 -3.18 6.00 19.67
N GLU A 115 -3.99 6.69 18.89
CA GLU A 115 -5.02 7.61 19.37
C GLU A 115 -6.37 7.13 18.87
N TRP A 116 -7.26 6.85 19.83
CA TRP A 116 -8.62 6.46 19.51
C TRP A 116 -9.45 7.71 19.25
N VAL A 117 -10.12 7.75 18.11
CA VAL A 117 -11.14 8.75 17.80
C VAL A 117 -12.49 8.09 17.64
N LYS A 118 -13.56 8.85 17.80
CA LYS A 118 -14.88 8.35 17.46
C LYS A 118 -15.04 8.40 15.94
N GLY A 119 -15.44 7.28 15.32
CA GLY A 119 -15.78 7.24 13.90
C GLY A 119 -16.93 8.19 13.56
N HIS A 120 -16.91 8.75 12.34
CA HIS A 120 -17.88 9.73 11.84
C HIS A 120 -18.07 10.96 12.75
N ALA A 121 -16.98 11.41 13.37
CA ALA A 121 -16.97 12.58 14.26
C ALA A 121 -16.30 13.81 13.63
N ASN A 122 -16.18 13.84 12.29
CA ASN A 122 -15.54 14.92 11.54
C ASN A 122 -14.05 15.10 11.89
N HIS A 123 -13.35 14.03 12.27
CA HIS A 123 -11.89 14.09 12.47
C HIS A 123 -11.20 14.03 11.11
N PRO A 124 -10.56 15.11 10.60
CA PRO A 124 -10.20 15.22 9.18
C PRO A 124 -9.34 14.08 8.64
N LEU A 125 -8.37 13.60 9.43
CA LEU A 125 -7.53 12.47 9.02
C LEU A 125 -8.30 11.15 8.97
N ASN A 126 -9.21 10.93 9.92
CA ASN A 126 -9.99 9.69 9.98
C ASN A 126 -11.00 9.65 8.83
N GLU A 127 -11.72 10.76 8.60
CA GLU A 127 -12.62 10.88 7.44
C GLU A 127 -11.85 10.72 6.12
N GLY A 128 -10.61 11.21 6.06
CA GLY A 128 -9.73 11.01 4.91
C GLY A 128 -9.39 9.54 4.65
N ALA A 129 -9.17 8.75 5.69
CA ALA A 129 -8.95 7.32 5.61
C ALA A 129 -10.25 6.54 5.30
N ASP A 130 -11.35 6.81 6.01
CA ASP A 130 -12.68 6.20 5.79
C ASP A 130 -13.11 6.36 4.32
N ALA A 131 -13.07 7.59 3.80
CA ALA A 131 -13.48 7.88 2.43
C ALA A 131 -12.68 7.06 1.40
N ARG A 132 -11.37 6.85 1.64
CA ARG A 132 -10.50 6.07 0.75
C ARG A 132 -10.74 4.57 0.88
N ALA A 133 -10.88 4.06 2.11
CA ALA A 133 -11.21 2.67 2.35
C ALA A 133 -12.57 2.31 1.73
N ARG A 134 -13.57 3.18 1.92
CA ARG A 134 -14.90 3.04 1.33
C ARG A 134 -14.87 3.08 -0.20
N ALA A 135 -14.10 4.00 -0.79
CA ALA A 135 -13.93 4.07 -2.24
C ALA A 135 -13.38 2.75 -2.82
N VAL A 136 -12.45 2.08 -2.12
CA VAL A 136 -11.97 0.76 -2.51
C VAL A 136 -13.08 -0.29 -2.42
N SER A 137 -13.83 -0.36 -1.31
CA SER A 137 -14.94 -1.31 -1.16
C SER A 137 -15.99 -1.16 -2.27
N GLU A 138 -16.34 0.09 -2.61
CA GLU A 138 -17.26 0.40 -3.71
C GLU A 138 -16.68 0.02 -5.08
N ALA A 139 -15.38 0.23 -5.29
CA ALA A 139 -14.71 -0.21 -6.52
C ALA A 139 -14.78 -1.74 -6.68
N TYR A 140 -14.55 -2.51 -5.61
CA TYR A 140 -14.71 -3.96 -5.64
C TYR A 140 -16.16 -4.39 -5.87
N GLN A 141 -17.13 -3.75 -5.23
CA GLN A 141 -18.55 -4.05 -5.42
C GLN A 141 -19.01 -3.81 -6.86
N ARG A 142 -18.51 -2.74 -7.49
CA ARG A 142 -18.89 -2.32 -8.84
C ARG A 142 -17.95 -2.82 -9.94
N ASN A 143 -16.94 -3.62 -9.57
CA ASN A 143 -15.89 -4.14 -10.46
C ASN A 143 -15.17 -3.01 -11.26
N LEU A 144 -14.82 -1.92 -10.57
CA LEU A 144 -14.11 -0.76 -11.09
C LEU A 144 -12.61 -0.84 -10.76
N ALA A 145 -11.82 0.09 -11.32
CA ALA A 145 -10.43 0.26 -10.96
C ALA A 145 -10.30 0.64 -9.47
N VAL A 146 -9.45 -0.09 -8.74
CA VAL A 146 -9.25 0.10 -7.30
C VAL A 146 -8.27 1.25 -7.08
N PRO A 147 -8.65 2.30 -6.31
CA PRO A 147 -7.73 3.37 -5.97
C PRO A 147 -6.65 2.85 -5.02
N ALA A 148 -5.38 3.06 -5.37
CA ALA A 148 -4.23 2.64 -4.55
C ALA A 148 -3.55 3.80 -3.80
N GLY A 149 -3.75 5.04 -4.27
CA GLY A 149 -3.08 6.23 -3.74
C GLY A 149 -1.66 6.45 -4.29
N PRO A 150 -1.08 7.63 -4.03
CA PRO A 150 0.27 7.97 -4.47
C PRO A 150 1.38 7.22 -3.71
N GLY A 151 1.03 6.54 -2.61
CA GLY A 151 1.97 5.89 -1.71
C GLY A 151 2.59 6.88 -0.73
N TRP A 152 3.66 6.45 -0.06
CA TRP A 152 4.37 7.29 0.89
C TRP A 152 5.16 8.38 0.18
N VAL A 153 4.94 9.63 0.59
CA VAL A 153 5.74 10.80 0.22
C VAL A 153 6.01 11.55 1.51
N ARG A 154 7.24 12.01 1.75
CA ARG A 154 7.49 12.83 2.93
C ARG A 154 6.69 14.14 2.78
N PRO A 155 5.88 14.54 3.78
CA PRO A 155 5.18 15.82 3.72
C PRO A 155 6.17 16.97 3.50
N GLY A 156 6.00 17.71 2.41
CA GLY A 156 6.93 18.78 1.98
C GLY A 156 7.87 18.41 0.84
N ASP A 157 8.08 17.12 0.55
CA ASP A 157 8.79 16.68 -0.66
C ASP A 157 7.86 16.81 -1.85
N SER A 158 7.96 17.95 -2.55
CA SER A 158 7.27 18.14 -3.82
C SER A 158 7.78 17.12 -4.83
N ARG A 159 6.96 16.15 -5.23
CA ARG A 159 7.27 15.32 -6.39
C ARG A 159 7.36 16.26 -7.61
N PRO A 160 8.47 16.28 -8.37
CA PRO A 160 8.45 16.99 -9.64
C PRO A 160 7.31 16.41 -10.48
N ALA A 161 6.50 17.28 -11.09
CA ALA A 161 5.51 16.85 -12.08
C ALA A 161 6.19 15.90 -13.07
N PRO A 162 5.50 14.82 -13.53
CA PRO A 162 6.08 13.91 -14.51
C PRO A 162 6.54 14.73 -15.71
N ARG A 163 7.86 14.82 -15.91
CA ARG A 163 8.42 15.44 -17.11
C ARG A 163 7.91 14.61 -18.27
N THR A 164 7.07 15.21 -19.10
CA THR A 164 6.65 14.62 -20.37
C THR A 164 7.93 14.42 -21.17
N ILE A 165 8.43 13.20 -21.23
CA ILE A 165 9.49 12.84 -22.16
C ILE A 165 8.80 12.86 -23.53
N THR A 166 8.93 13.99 -24.23
CA THR A 166 8.51 14.09 -25.61
C THR A 166 9.33 13.05 -26.38
N ALA A 167 8.65 12.10 -27.02
CA ALA A 167 9.30 11.12 -27.88
C ALA A 167 10.19 11.85 -28.89
N PRO A 168 11.42 11.37 -29.18
CA PRO A 168 12.25 12.01 -30.17
C PRO A 168 11.53 11.93 -31.52
N ALA A 169 11.46 13.06 -32.22
CA ALA A 169 10.92 13.12 -33.57
C ALA A 169 11.66 12.11 -34.45
N ALA A 170 10.89 11.30 -35.17
CA ALA A 170 11.42 10.30 -36.10
C ALA A 170 12.40 10.95 -37.10
N PRO A 171 13.54 10.31 -37.42
CA PRO A 171 14.46 10.85 -38.41
C PRO A 171 13.80 10.79 -39.80
N ARG A 172 13.85 11.93 -40.49
CA ARG A 172 13.38 12.11 -41.86
C ARG A 172 14.14 11.16 -42.80
N ALA A 173 13.40 10.35 -43.55
CA ALA A 173 13.93 9.34 -44.46
C ALA A 173 14.93 9.94 -45.46
N ALA A 174 16.15 9.39 -45.49
CA ALA A 174 17.14 9.65 -46.52
C ALA A 174 16.85 8.78 -47.76
N ARG A 175 16.95 9.38 -48.96
CA ARG A 175 16.78 8.70 -50.25
C ARG A 175 17.86 7.62 -50.44
N PRO A 176 17.54 6.49 -51.09
CA PRO A 176 18.55 5.46 -51.38
C PRO A 176 19.46 5.91 -52.54
N GLN A 177 20.77 5.73 -52.35
CA GLN A 177 21.78 5.79 -53.41
C GLN A 177 21.87 4.42 -54.10
N PRO A 178 22.12 4.35 -55.42
CA PRO A 178 22.25 3.09 -56.13
C PRO A 178 23.60 2.41 -55.83
N VAL A 179 23.54 1.08 -55.66
CA VAL A 179 24.71 0.22 -55.40
C VAL A 179 25.41 -0.11 -56.72
N THR A 180 26.67 0.26 -56.86
CA THR A 180 27.57 -0.23 -57.92
C THR A 180 28.12 -1.60 -57.55
N ALA A 181 27.88 -2.59 -58.40
CA ALA A 181 28.42 -3.94 -58.31
C ALA A 181 29.92 -3.97 -58.62
N GLN A 182 30.69 -4.76 -57.86
CA GLN A 182 32.03 -5.21 -58.24
C GLN A 182 32.01 -6.74 -58.43
N PRO A 183 32.73 -7.27 -59.44
CA PRO A 183 32.70 -8.69 -59.76
C PRO A 183 33.61 -9.51 -58.85
N LEU A 184 33.18 -10.74 -58.57
CA LEU A 184 33.96 -11.77 -57.88
C LEU A 184 35.07 -12.28 -58.81
N LEU A 185 36.33 -12.15 -58.38
CA LEU A 185 37.48 -12.80 -59.00
C LEU A 185 37.91 -13.98 -58.12
N PHE A 186 37.59 -15.18 -58.61
CA PHE A 186 38.24 -16.43 -58.22
C PHE A 186 39.70 -16.40 -58.71
N SER A 187 40.63 -16.84 -57.87
CA SER A 187 41.90 -17.41 -58.33
C SER A 187 42.25 -18.63 -57.47
N PHE A 188 42.32 -19.77 -58.14
CA PHE A 188 42.98 -20.99 -57.69
C PHE A 188 44.49 -20.76 -57.56
N SER A 189 45.13 -21.45 -56.63
CA SER A 189 46.49 -21.98 -56.81
C SER A 189 46.67 -23.21 -55.91
N ASP A 190 47.15 -24.26 -56.57
CA ASP A 190 47.46 -25.60 -56.10
C ASP A 190 48.88 -25.68 -55.52
N ASP A 191 49.20 -26.87 -54.98
CA ASP A 191 50.51 -27.43 -54.61
C ASP A 191 51.17 -27.04 -53.26
N THR A 192 51.03 -27.92 -52.27
CA THR A 192 52.06 -28.97 -51.96
C THR A 192 51.50 -30.06 -51.05
#